data_AF-A0A815LL16-F1
#
_entry.id   AF-A0A815LL16-F1
#
_cell.length_a   1.000
_cell.length_b   1.000
_cell.length_c   1.000
_cell.angle_alpha   90.00
_cell.angle_beta   90.00
_cell.angle_gamma   90.00
#
_symmetry.space_group_name_H-M   'P 1'
#
loop_
_entity.id
_entity.type
_entity.pdbx_description
1 polymer ?
#
loop_
_entity_poly.entity_id
_entity_poly.type
_entity_poly.pdbx_seq_one_letter_code
_entity_poly.pdbx_strand_id
1 'polypeptide(L)'
;MVHDNSSWTSHDAFRKAIWIAVDIQQRFWYIKRFIPIHVIKAYRYMWIVDDDAHPIFNPRHYECVTDYYNISLSSPIYAGDIQGVHQITRLVPATASRIGRWTDFVEIGPVVVGQTDAWQCLWNVLSPAVGLGYGLDNIWCKYLSFHCMQQTTFGNVCAILDIFGSYHDSPSGMTSGWSGGQEMPAYNAHYQKYSSQITTIGPIANDLSVYNSSMLHDSIMPLVMQ
;
A
#
# COMPACT_ATOMS: atom_id res chain seq x y z
N MET A 1 -0.76 -12.51 -19.41
CA MET A 1 -1.03 -11.30 -20.22
C MET A 1 -1.59 -10.25 -19.26
N VAL A 2 -1.14 -8.98 -19.31
CA VAL A 2 -1.87 -7.90 -18.60
C VAL A 2 -3.32 -7.95 -19.12
N HIS A 3 -4.30 -7.91 -18.21
CA HIS A 3 -5.67 -8.38 -18.41
C HIS A 3 -6.46 -7.60 -19.50
N ASP A 4 -5.84 -6.61 -20.15
CA ASP A 4 -6.48 -5.57 -20.94
C ASP A 4 -5.92 -5.42 -22.38
N ASN A 5 -5.06 -6.31 -22.86
CA ASN A 5 -4.35 -6.15 -24.14
C ASN A 5 -3.48 -4.88 -24.22
N SER A 6 -3.12 -4.26 -23.09
CA SER A 6 -2.27 -3.07 -23.10
C SER A 6 -0.86 -3.38 -23.58
N SER A 7 -0.37 -2.53 -24.49
CA SER A 7 1.02 -2.54 -24.94
C SER A 7 1.78 -1.40 -24.25
N TRP A 8 2.66 -1.77 -23.33
CA TRP A 8 3.50 -0.83 -22.59
C TRP A 8 4.75 -0.37 -23.36
N THR A 9 4.92 -0.83 -24.61
CA THR A 9 6.12 -0.59 -25.42
C THR A 9 6.38 0.88 -25.77
N SER A 10 5.36 1.73 -25.66
CA SER A 10 5.43 3.19 -25.84
C SER A 10 6.09 3.92 -24.67
N HIS A 11 6.21 3.29 -23.49
CA HIS A 11 6.79 3.93 -22.31
C HIS A 11 8.28 3.59 -22.17
N ASP A 12 9.14 4.60 -22.01
CA ASP A 12 10.59 4.38 -21.83
C ASP A 12 10.92 3.50 -20.63
N ALA A 13 10.11 3.57 -19.57
CA ALA A 13 10.25 2.74 -18.38
C ALA A 13 10.08 1.24 -18.70
N PHE A 14 9.30 0.90 -19.74
CA PHE A 14 9.09 -0.48 -20.16
C PHE A 14 10.39 -1.21 -20.46
N ARG A 15 11.35 -0.54 -21.12
CA ARG A 15 12.64 -1.15 -21.46
C ARG A 15 13.61 -1.24 -20.28
N LYS A 16 13.30 -0.55 -19.16
CA LYS A 16 14.14 -0.46 -17.97
C LYS A 16 13.62 -1.33 -16.81
N ALA A 17 12.43 -1.89 -16.95
CA ALA A 17 11.78 -2.73 -15.96
C ALA A 17 11.99 -4.23 -16.25
N ILE A 18 11.98 -5.03 -15.19
CA ILE A 18 11.88 -6.49 -15.29
C ILE A 18 10.40 -6.84 -15.33
N TRP A 19 9.97 -7.52 -16.39
CA TRP A 19 8.59 -7.94 -16.58
C TRP A 19 8.46 -9.42 -16.28
N ILE A 20 7.52 -9.76 -15.40
CA ILE A 20 7.17 -11.14 -15.08
C ILE A 20 5.67 -11.29 -15.31
N ALA A 21 5.30 -12.15 -16.24
CA ALA A 21 3.91 -12.43 -16.56
C ALA A 21 3.66 -13.94 -16.48
N VAL A 22 2.70 -14.32 -15.64
CA VAL A 22 2.23 -15.69 -15.46
C VAL A 22 0.70 -15.67 -15.48
N ASP A 23 0.11 -16.46 -16.37
CA ASP A 23 -1.33 -16.43 -16.52
C ASP A 23 -2.05 -17.00 -15.28
N ILE A 24 -3.20 -16.41 -14.94
CA ILE A 24 -4.11 -16.88 -13.87
C ILE A 24 -3.42 -16.85 -12.48
N GLN A 25 -2.53 -15.88 -12.25
CA GLN A 25 -1.91 -15.65 -10.95
C GLN A 25 -2.20 -14.24 -10.46
N GLN A 26 -2.19 -14.08 -9.13
CA GLN A 26 -2.56 -12.84 -8.45
C GLN A 26 -1.37 -12.23 -7.70
N ARG A 27 -1.47 -10.94 -7.37
CA ARG A 27 -0.33 -10.11 -6.94
C ARG A 27 0.56 -10.72 -5.85
N PHE A 28 0.00 -11.30 -4.78
CA PHE A 28 0.82 -11.84 -3.69
C PHE A 28 1.51 -13.15 -4.03
N TRP A 29 0.93 -13.91 -4.97
CA TRP A 29 1.58 -15.12 -5.49
C TRP A 29 2.89 -14.75 -6.19
N TYR A 30 2.89 -13.65 -6.96
CA TYR A 30 4.09 -13.12 -7.60
C TYR A 30 5.11 -12.63 -6.56
N ILE A 31 4.67 -11.81 -5.62
CA ILE A 31 5.53 -11.24 -4.58
C ILE A 31 6.25 -12.35 -3.83
N LYS A 32 5.53 -13.40 -3.42
CA LYS A 32 6.13 -14.49 -2.65
C LYS A 32 7.17 -15.29 -3.44
N ARG A 33 7.06 -15.35 -4.77
CA ARG A 33 7.93 -16.18 -5.64
C ARG A 33 9.07 -15.43 -6.29
N PHE A 34 8.82 -14.22 -6.75
CA PHE A 34 9.76 -13.46 -7.58
C PHE A 34 10.40 -12.29 -6.84
N ILE A 35 9.88 -11.93 -5.67
CA ILE A 35 10.45 -10.88 -4.82
C ILE A 35 10.94 -11.54 -3.51
N PRO A 36 12.00 -12.37 -3.55
CA PRO A 36 12.59 -12.95 -2.36
C PRO A 36 13.25 -11.87 -1.49
N ILE A 37 13.51 -12.18 -0.22
CA ILE A 37 14.09 -11.25 0.76
C ILE A 37 15.35 -10.53 0.24
N HIS A 38 16.21 -11.21 -0.53
CA HIS A 38 17.42 -10.59 -1.08
C HIS A 38 17.13 -9.52 -2.13
N VAL A 39 16.05 -9.65 -2.90
CA VAL A 39 15.57 -8.60 -3.81
C VAL A 39 15.00 -7.45 -2.98
N ILE A 40 14.15 -7.73 -1.98
CA ILE A 40 13.57 -6.69 -1.11
C ILE A 40 14.69 -5.82 -0.51
N LYS A 41 15.74 -6.44 0.02
CA LYS A 41 16.89 -5.75 0.64
C LYS A 41 17.66 -4.81 -0.30
N ALA A 42 17.50 -4.95 -1.62
CA ALA A 42 18.14 -4.07 -2.60
C ALA A 42 17.38 -2.75 -2.81
N TYR A 43 16.16 -2.62 -2.29
CA TYR A 43 15.31 -1.44 -2.44
C TYR A 43 14.94 -0.85 -1.09
N ARG A 44 14.83 0.49 -1.01
CA ARG A 44 14.38 1.21 0.20
C ARG A 44 12.87 1.05 0.45
N TYR A 45 12.10 0.98 -0.64
CA TYR A 45 10.66 0.80 -0.60
C TYR A 45 10.25 -0.33 -1.52
N MET A 46 9.11 -0.93 -1.17
CA MET A 46 8.34 -1.71 -2.11
C MET A 46 6.93 -1.13 -2.16
N TRP A 47 6.50 -0.85 -3.39
CA TRP A 47 5.18 -0.39 -3.74
C TRP A 47 4.42 -1.57 -4.32
N ILE A 48 3.22 -1.84 -3.79
CA ILE A 48 2.25 -2.71 -4.44
C ILE A 48 1.15 -1.79 -4.95
N VAL A 49 0.93 -1.86 -6.26
CA VAL A 49 0.01 -1.01 -7.00
C VAL A 49 -0.87 -1.94 -7.81
N ASP A 50 -2.18 -1.82 -7.65
CA ASP A 50 -3.14 -2.55 -8.48
C ASP A 50 -3.06 -2.05 -9.93
N ASP A 51 -3.42 -2.89 -10.89
CA ASP A 51 -3.28 -2.60 -12.31
C ASP A 51 -4.23 -1.48 -12.80
N ASP A 52 -5.31 -1.25 -12.08
CA ASP A 52 -6.24 -0.14 -12.28
C ASP A 52 -6.09 0.97 -11.23
N ALA A 53 -4.97 1.02 -10.49
CA ALA A 53 -4.72 2.07 -9.54
C ALA A 53 -4.31 3.38 -10.23
N HIS A 54 -4.90 4.49 -9.78
CA HIS A 54 -4.58 5.84 -10.23
C HIS A 54 -4.11 6.71 -9.05
N PRO A 55 -2.80 6.76 -8.75
CA PRO A 55 -2.23 7.66 -7.75
C PRO A 55 -2.19 9.10 -8.29
N ILE A 56 -2.74 10.06 -7.54
CA ILE A 56 -2.75 11.49 -7.87
C ILE A 56 -1.74 12.28 -7.04
N PHE A 57 -0.50 11.79 -6.97
CA PHE A 57 0.59 12.43 -6.23
C PHE A 57 1.97 12.05 -6.78
N ASN A 58 3.01 12.79 -6.40
CA ASN A 58 4.39 12.47 -6.71
C ASN A 58 4.91 11.34 -5.79
N PRO A 59 5.36 10.18 -6.33
CA PRO A 59 5.84 9.07 -5.51
C PRO A 59 7.07 9.41 -4.65
N ARG A 60 8.00 10.24 -5.14
CA ARG A 60 9.17 10.67 -4.34
C ARG A 60 8.76 11.53 -3.16
N HIS A 61 7.74 12.36 -3.34
CA HIS A 61 7.21 13.14 -2.23
C HIS A 61 6.56 12.24 -1.18
N TYR A 62 5.81 11.22 -1.61
CA TYR A 62 5.29 10.19 -0.72
C TYR A 62 6.41 9.54 0.09
N GLU A 63 7.48 9.10 -0.58
CA GLU A 63 8.68 8.52 0.05
C GLU A 63 9.30 9.47 1.09
N CYS A 64 9.53 10.74 0.74
CA CYS A 64 10.05 11.75 1.66
C CYS A 64 9.20 11.91 2.92
N VAL A 65 7.87 11.91 2.81
CA VAL A 65 6.97 12.00 3.97
C VAL A 65 7.07 10.73 4.81
N THR A 66 7.09 9.54 4.19
CA THR A 66 7.25 8.29 4.92
C THR A 66 8.57 8.20 5.67
N ASP A 67 9.66 8.68 5.07
CA ASP A 67 10.97 8.77 5.73
C ASP A 67 10.95 9.74 6.91
N TYR A 68 10.44 10.95 6.68
CA TYR A 68 10.47 12.02 7.67
C TYR A 68 9.72 11.64 8.96
N TYR A 69 8.58 10.98 8.82
CA TYR A 69 7.77 10.52 9.96
C TYR A 69 8.07 9.07 10.39
N ASN A 70 9.10 8.44 9.81
CA ASN A 70 9.48 7.05 10.08
C ASN A 70 8.33 6.05 9.97
N ILE A 71 7.51 6.20 8.92
CA ILE A 71 6.34 5.37 8.66
C ILE A 71 6.79 4.07 8.01
N SER A 72 6.58 2.94 8.67
CA SER A 72 7.04 1.63 8.19
C SER A 72 6.18 1.07 7.06
N LEU A 73 4.86 1.25 7.15
CA LEU A 73 3.88 0.77 6.17
C LEU A 73 2.76 1.80 6.05
N SER A 74 2.34 2.11 4.82
CA SER A 74 1.30 3.10 4.59
C SER A 74 0.50 2.86 3.34
N SER A 75 -0.70 3.45 3.32
CA SER A 75 -1.48 3.61 2.11
C SER A 75 -1.86 5.09 1.95
N PRO A 76 -1.96 5.61 0.72
CA PRO A 76 -2.69 6.86 0.47
C PRO A 76 -4.16 6.71 0.88
N ILE A 77 -4.87 7.82 0.97
CA ILE A 77 -6.33 7.77 1.05
C ILE A 77 -6.94 7.34 -0.29
N TYR A 78 -8.14 6.79 -0.19
CA TYR A 78 -9.02 6.61 -1.33
C TYR A 78 -9.77 7.91 -1.64
N ALA A 79 -9.56 8.43 -2.85
CA ALA A 79 -10.10 9.71 -3.33
C ALA A 79 -11.31 9.55 -4.28
N GLY A 80 -11.76 8.32 -4.53
CA GLY A 80 -12.94 8.04 -5.36
C GLY A 80 -14.25 7.91 -4.57
N ASP A 81 -15.36 7.81 -5.30
CA ASP A 81 -16.73 7.72 -4.74
C ASP A 81 -17.29 6.28 -4.64
N ILE A 82 -16.45 5.26 -4.83
CA ILE A 82 -16.90 3.87 -4.97
C ILE A 82 -17.20 3.21 -3.60
N GLN A 83 -18.19 2.30 -3.60
CA GLN A 83 -18.49 1.40 -2.48
C GLN A 83 -17.46 0.26 -2.42
N GLY A 84 -17.13 -0.21 -1.21
CA GLY A 84 -16.27 -1.39 -1.02
C GLY A 84 -14.87 -1.13 -0.48
N VAL A 85 -14.49 0.13 -0.25
CA VAL A 85 -13.26 0.50 0.48
C VAL A 85 -13.55 0.63 1.98
N HIS A 86 -12.58 0.30 2.83
CA HIS A 86 -12.73 0.47 4.27
C HIS A 86 -12.89 1.96 4.63
N GLN A 87 -13.87 2.30 5.48
CA GLN A 87 -14.20 3.70 5.79
C GLN A 87 -12.99 4.52 6.29
N ILE A 88 -12.04 3.88 6.97
CA ILE A 88 -10.83 4.53 7.47
C ILE A 88 -9.96 5.11 6.36
N THR A 89 -9.99 4.53 5.16
CA THR A 89 -9.16 4.91 4.01
C THR A 89 -9.70 6.12 3.28
N ARG A 90 -10.94 6.51 3.55
CA ARG A 90 -11.54 7.71 2.96
C ARG A 90 -10.95 8.96 3.62
N LEU A 91 -10.90 10.05 2.86
CA LEU A 91 -10.59 11.36 3.43
C LEU A 91 -11.62 11.71 4.51
N VAL A 92 -11.14 12.05 5.70
CA VAL A 92 -11.99 12.59 6.76
C VAL A 92 -11.85 14.11 6.71
N PRO A 93 -12.94 14.89 6.51
CA PRO A 93 -12.83 16.35 6.41
C PRO A 93 -12.11 17.01 7.60
N ALA A 94 -12.26 16.45 8.79
CA ALA A 94 -11.59 16.90 10.01
C ALA A 94 -10.06 16.69 10.01
N THR A 95 -9.52 15.91 9.06
CA THR A 95 -8.08 15.66 8.91
C THR A 95 -7.51 16.16 7.58
N ALA A 96 -8.31 16.87 6.77
CA ALA A 96 -7.86 17.45 5.51
C ALA A 96 -6.71 18.47 5.65
N SER A 97 -6.48 19.01 6.85
CA SER A 97 -5.35 19.89 7.17
C SER A 97 -4.15 19.19 7.79
N ARG A 98 -4.10 17.85 7.74
CA ARG A 98 -3.07 17.01 8.38
C ARG A 98 -2.35 16.17 7.35
N ILE A 99 -1.10 15.81 7.65
CA ILE A 99 -0.32 14.89 6.80
C ILE A 99 -1.01 13.53 6.65
N GLY A 100 -1.62 13.05 7.74
CA GLY A 100 -2.29 11.75 7.79
C GLY A 100 -2.60 11.32 9.21
N ARG A 101 -2.88 10.03 9.35
CA ARG A 101 -3.32 9.39 10.59
C ARG A 101 -2.53 8.11 10.84
N TRP A 102 -2.02 7.98 12.06
CA TRP A 102 -1.57 6.70 12.57
C TRP A 102 -2.77 5.77 12.79
N THR A 103 -2.62 4.51 12.43
CA THR A 103 -3.70 3.53 12.37
C THR A 103 -3.15 2.13 12.56
N ASP A 104 -3.99 1.18 12.98
CA ASP A 104 -3.66 -0.24 13.02
C ASP A 104 -4.14 -1.01 11.77
N PHE A 105 -4.49 -0.27 10.72
CA PHE A 105 -4.96 -0.76 9.44
C PHE A 105 -4.38 0.07 8.30
N VAL A 106 -3.89 -0.60 7.26
CA VAL A 106 -3.66 0.02 5.94
C VAL A 106 -4.35 -0.83 4.90
N GLU A 107 -4.90 -0.17 3.90
CA GLU A 107 -5.51 -0.87 2.78
C GLU A 107 -4.41 -1.38 1.86
N ILE A 108 -4.53 -2.63 1.41
CA ILE A 108 -3.53 -3.28 0.56
C ILE A 108 -3.76 -3.04 -0.94
N GLY A 109 -4.83 -2.33 -1.32
CA GLY A 109 -5.14 -1.89 -2.68
C GLY A 109 -6.06 -0.64 -2.67
N PRO A 110 -5.92 0.34 -3.56
CA PRO A 110 -5.18 0.29 -4.82
C PRO A 110 -3.66 0.42 -4.65
N VAL A 111 -3.19 1.03 -3.58
CA VAL A 111 -1.77 1.29 -3.34
C VAL A 111 -1.41 1.01 -1.88
N VAL A 112 -0.38 0.21 -1.67
CA VAL A 112 0.29 0.07 -0.37
C VAL A 112 1.79 0.18 -0.54
N VAL A 113 2.42 0.92 0.36
CA VAL A 113 3.84 1.24 0.34
C VAL A 113 4.43 0.83 1.67
N GLY A 114 5.58 0.18 1.64
CA GLY A 114 6.29 -0.17 2.86
C GLY A 114 7.79 -0.01 2.70
N GLN A 115 8.44 0.29 3.80
CA GLN A 115 9.90 0.29 3.88
C GLN A 115 10.44 -1.15 3.83
N THR A 116 11.71 -1.28 3.46
CA THR A 116 12.41 -2.56 3.35
C THR A 116 12.19 -3.46 4.57
N ASP A 117 12.33 -2.94 5.79
CA ASP A 117 12.24 -3.74 7.01
C ASP A 117 10.81 -4.23 7.29
N ALA A 118 9.80 -3.43 6.98
CA ALA A 118 8.41 -3.84 7.07
C ALA A 118 8.13 -4.98 6.11
N TRP A 119 8.53 -4.85 4.84
CA TRP A 119 8.30 -5.87 3.82
C TRP A 119 9.08 -7.15 4.06
N GLN A 120 10.32 -7.07 4.52
CA GLN A 120 11.09 -8.25 4.92
C GLN A 120 10.33 -9.06 5.97
N CYS A 121 9.71 -8.37 6.94
CA CYS A 121 8.95 -9.05 7.98
C CYS A 121 7.64 -9.64 7.45
N LEU A 122 6.85 -8.85 6.73
CA LEU A 122 5.58 -9.31 6.13
C LEU A 122 5.78 -10.45 5.13
N TRP A 123 6.89 -10.46 4.39
CA TRP A 123 7.23 -11.54 3.46
C TRP A 123 7.30 -12.90 4.16
N ASN A 124 7.79 -12.95 5.41
CA ASN A 124 7.84 -14.19 6.19
C ASN A 124 6.45 -14.69 6.62
N VAL A 125 5.47 -13.78 6.72
CA VAL A 125 4.07 -14.10 7.06
C VAL A 125 3.27 -14.52 5.83
N LEU A 126 3.65 -13.98 4.66
CA LEU A 126 2.96 -14.25 3.42
C LEU A 126 3.12 -15.73 3.02
N SER A 127 2.01 -16.47 3.02
CA SER A 127 2.01 -17.87 2.59
C SER A 127 2.19 -17.96 1.06
N PRO A 128 2.94 -18.96 0.54
CA PRO A 128 3.03 -19.24 -0.90
C PRO A 128 1.70 -19.55 -1.59
N ALA A 129 0.64 -19.82 -0.82
CA ALA A 129 -0.71 -20.06 -1.30
C ALA A 129 -1.57 -18.79 -1.42
N VAL A 130 -1.07 -17.63 -0.97
CA VAL A 130 -1.81 -16.36 -1.06
C VAL A 130 -1.71 -15.81 -2.48
N GLY A 131 -2.85 -15.41 -3.03
CA GLY A 131 -3.01 -14.75 -4.32
C GLY A 131 -3.49 -13.30 -4.16
N LEU A 132 -4.72 -13.11 -3.68
CA LEU A 132 -5.35 -11.79 -3.47
C LEU A 132 -4.97 -11.15 -2.13
N GLY A 133 -4.76 -11.97 -1.10
CA GLY A 133 -4.42 -11.48 0.24
C GLY A 133 -5.59 -10.84 0.98
N TYR A 134 -6.82 -11.25 0.70
CA TYR A 134 -8.00 -10.72 1.38
C TYR A 134 -7.87 -10.88 2.91
N GLY A 135 -8.11 -9.82 3.67
CA GLY A 135 -7.99 -9.85 5.13
C GLY A 135 -6.55 -9.72 5.66
N LEU A 136 -5.53 -9.61 4.80
CA LEU A 136 -4.15 -9.35 5.24
C LEU A 136 -3.96 -7.91 5.76
N ASP A 137 -4.64 -6.95 5.13
CA ASP A 137 -4.84 -5.57 5.60
C ASP A 137 -5.24 -5.47 7.09
N ASN A 138 -6.07 -6.40 7.56
CA ASN A 138 -6.56 -6.46 8.93
C ASN A 138 -5.51 -6.96 9.94
N ILE A 139 -4.37 -7.50 9.49
CA ILE A 139 -3.36 -8.07 10.39
C ILE A 139 -1.96 -7.50 10.25
N TRP A 140 -1.60 -6.93 9.10
CA TRP A 140 -0.23 -6.52 8.81
C TRP A 140 0.33 -5.52 9.81
N CYS A 141 -0.40 -4.47 10.12
CA CYS A 141 0.07 -3.42 11.03
C CYS A 141 0.31 -3.94 12.45
N LYS A 142 -0.60 -4.78 12.95
CA LYS A 142 -0.45 -5.41 14.27
C LYS A 142 0.68 -6.42 14.30
N TYR A 143 0.79 -7.24 13.25
CA TYR A 143 1.91 -8.16 13.13
C TYR A 143 3.25 -7.40 13.14
N LEU A 144 3.36 -6.34 12.33
CA LEU A 144 4.55 -5.49 12.26
C LEU A 144 4.92 -4.89 13.62
N SER A 145 3.93 -4.32 14.32
CA SER A 145 4.13 -3.71 15.63
C SER A 145 4.67 -4.71 16.66
N PHE A 146 4.15 -5.93 16.69
CA PHE A 146 4.52 -6.92 17.71
C PHE A 146 5.79 -7.71 17.40
N HIS A 147 6.08 -8.00 16.13
CA HIS A 147 7.14 -8.95 15.78
C HIS A 147 8.35 -8.31 15.15
N CYS A 148 8.16 -7.20 14.45
CA CYS A 148 9.16 -6.68 13.52
C CYS A 148 9.78 -5.41 14.08
N MET A 149 8.93 -4.47 14.48
CA MET A 149 9.37 -3.15 14.93
C MET A 149 9.58 -3.09 16.45
N GLN A 150 9.09 -4.09 17.19
CA GLN A 150 9.20 -4.22 18.65
C GLN A 150 8.87 -2.92 19.40
N GLN A 151 7.95 -2.13 18.86
CA GLN A 151 7.51 -0.87 19.44
C GLN A 151 6.66 -1.17 20.68
N THR A 152 6.94 -0.52 21.81
CA THR A 152 6.23 -0.73 23.09
C THR A 152 4.79 -0.21 23.07
N THR A 153 4.43 0.58 22.05
CA THR A 153 3.09 1.12 21.80
C THR A 153 2.76 0.95 20.32
N PHE A 154 1.52 0.58 19.99
CA PHE A 154 1.02 0.44 18.61
C PHE A 154 1.21 1.69 17.73
N GLY A 155 1.32 2.85 18.36
CA GLY A 155 1.48 4.13 17.67
C GLY A 155 2.76 4.13 16.84
N ASN A 156 2.62 4.50 15.57
CA ASN A 156 3.70 4.92 14.68
C ASN A 156 4.34 3.85 13.77
N VAL A 157 3.68 2.72 13.53
CA VAL A 157 4.14 1.75 12.50
C VAL A 157 3.40 1.94 11.17
N CYS A 158 2.08 2.05 11.25
CA CYS A 158 1.19 2.11 10.09
C CYS A 158 0.45 3.44 9.97
N ALA A 159 0.36 3.97 8.75
CA ALA A 159 -0.32 5.23 8.50
C ALA A 159 -1.19 5.23 7.25
N ILE A 160 -2.30 5.96 7.31
CA ILE A 160 -3.00 6.45 6.12
C ILE A 160 -2.59 7.90 5.91
N LEU A 161 -2.06 8.22 4.74
CA LEU A 161 -1.61 9.57 4.40
C LEU A 161 -2.71 10.35 3.69
N ASP A 162 -3.29 11.33 4.39
CA ASP A 162 -4.49 12.06 3.96
C ASP A 162 -4.20 13.07 2.84
N ILE A 163 -2.94 13.49 2.69
CA ILE A 163 -2.49 14.45 1.65
C ILE A 163 -2.20 13.79 0.29
N PHE A 164 -2.25 12.45 0.23
CA PHE A 164 -1.96 11.68 -0.97
C PHE A 164 -3.19 10.87 -1.37
N GLY A 165 -3.75 11.18 -2.53
CA GLY A 165 -4.95 10.52 -3.05
C GLY A 165 -4.64 9.40 -4.04
N SER A 166 -5.45 8.34 -4.01
CA SER A 166 -5.48 7.33 -5.07
C SER A 166 -6.91 6.85 -5.28
N TYR A 167 -7.22 6.34 -6.46
CA TYR A 167 -8.49 5.67 -6.73
C TYR A 167 -8.29 4.50 -7.71
N HIS A 168 -9.35 3.72 -7.92
CA HIS A 168 -9.39 2.70 -8.98
C HIS A 168 -10.02 3.33 -10.23
N ASP A 169 -9.41 3.11 -11.39
CA ASP A 169 -9.97 3.51 -12.69
C ASP A 169 -11.20 2.65 -13.04
N SER A 170 -11.28 1.42 -12.52
CA SER A 170 -12.45 0.58 -12.72
C SER A 170 -13.59 0.92 -11.75
N PRO A 171 -14.85 1.01 -12.23
CA PRO A 171 -16.01 1.30 -11.37
C PRO A 171 -16.44 0.08 -10.53
N SER A 172 -15.95 -1.11 -10.89
CA SER A 172 -16.25 -2.37 -10.23
C SER A 172 -15.26 -2.63 -9.10
N GLY A 173 -15.52 -2.01 -7.96
CA GLY A 173 -14.90 -2.41 -6.70
C GLY A 173 -15.22 -3.88 -6.39
N MET A 174 -14.21 -4.66 -6.02
CA MET A 174 -14.29 -5.93 -5.30
C MET A 174 -14.65 -7.20 -6.11
N THR A 175 -13.67 -7.73 -6.85
CA THR A 175 -13.58 -9.19 -7.09
C THR A 175 -12.83 -9.94 -5.97
N SER A 176 -12.23 -9.19 -5.03
CA SER A 176 -11.28 -9.73 -4.04
C SER A 176 -11.92 -10.51 -2.88
N GLY A 177 -13.16 -10.20 -2.49
CA GLY A 177 -13.80 -10.79 -1.31
C GLY A 177 -14.11 -12.28 -1.44
N TRP A 178 -14.76 -12.68 -2.54
CA TRP A 178 -15.19 -14.07 -2.73
C TRP A 178 -14.02 -14.99 -3.08
N SER A 179 -13.16 -14.57 -4.00
CA SER A 179 -11.98 -15.33 -4.41
C SER A 179 -10.88 -15.35 -3.34
N GLY A 180 -10.67 -14.24 -2.64
CA GLY A 180 -9.63 -14.14 -1.61
C GLY A 180 -10.02 -14.83 -0.30
N GLY A 181 -11.32 -14.94 0.02
CA GLY A 181 -11.80 -15.70 1.17
C GLY A 181 -11.37 -17.17 1.18
N GLN A 182 -11.11 -17.77 0.02
CA GLN A 182 -10.63 -19.15 -0.11
C GLN A 182 -9.18 -19.32 0.37
N GLU A 183 -8.40 -18.24 0.44
CA GLU A 183 -7.00 -18.24 0.85
C GLU A 183 -6.85 -18.12 2.37
N MET A 184 -7.87 -17.61 3.07
CA MET A 184 -7.89 -17.37 4.51
C MET A 184 -7.35 -18.53 5.36
N PRO A 185 -7.65 -19.82 5.07
CA PRO A 185 -7.08 -20.93 5.83
C PRO A 185 -5.54 -20.91 5.91
N ALA A 186 -4.85 -20.39 4.89
CA ALA A 186 -3.39 -20.36 4.84
C ALA A 186 -2.75 -19.39 5.86
N TYR A 187 -3.52 -18.44 6.38
CA TYR A 187 -3.07 -17.45 7.37
C TYR A 187 -4.07 -17.27 8.53
N ASN A 188 -5.02 -18.20 8.69
CA ASN A 188 -6.10 -18.09 9.68
C ASN A 188 -5.56 -17.97 11.12
N ALA A 189 -4.48 -18.67 11.47
CA ALA A 189 -3.87 -18.55 12.80
C ALA A 189 -3.37 -17.12 13.09
N HIS A 190 -2.79 -16.45 12.09
CA HIS A 190 -2.41 -15.03 12.21
C HIS A 190 -3.65 -14.14 12.20
N TYR A 191 -4.62 -14.43 11.33
CA TYR A 191 -5.87 -13.69 11.26
C TYR A 191 -6.61 -13.67 12.59
N GLN A 192 -6.87 -14.83 13.21
CA GLN A 192 -7.55 -14.92 14.51
C GLN A 192 -6.79 -14.20 15.63
N LYS A 193 -5.45 -14.17 15.57
CA LYS A 193 -4.62 -13.58 16.62
C LYS A 193 -4.49 -12.07 16.51
N TYR A 194 -4.40 -11.54 15.30
CA TYR A 194 -4.07 -10.14 15.05
C TYR A 194 -5.20 -9.32 14.46
N SER A 195 -6.24 -9.95 13.88
CA SER A 195 -7.42 -9.23 13.41
C SER A 195 -8.14 -8.62 14.61
N SER A 196 -8.58 -7.38 14.44
CA SER A 196 -9.40 -6.68 15.43
C SER A 196 -10.23 -5.59 14.76
N GLN A 197 -11.02 -4.90 15.59
CA GLN A 197 -11.63 -3.65 15.18
C GLN A 197 -10.54 -2.65 14.74
N ILE A 198 -10.70 -2.16 13.51
CA ILE A 198 -9.86 -1.13 12.90
C ILE A 198 -9.99 0.16 13.69
N THR A 199 -8.86 0.79 14.03
CA THR A 199 -8.79 1.95 14.90
C THR A 199 -7.83 3.01 14.34
N THR A 200 -8.31 4.25 14.27
CA THR A 200 -7.43 5.41 14.12
C THR A 200 -6.78 5.72 15.48
N ILE A 201 -5.45 5.71 15.53
CA ILE A 201 -4.67 5.94 16.75
C ILE A 201 -4.53 7.44 17.03
N GLY A 202 -4.27 8.24 16.00
CA GLY A 202 -4.10 9.69 16.15
C GLY A 202 -3.56 10.37 14.89
N PRO A 203 -3.49 11.71 14.88
CA PRO A 203 -2.90 12.45 13.77
C PRO A 203 -1.37 12.28 13.73
N ILE A 204 -0.78 12.32 12.53
CA ILE A 204 0.68 12.32 12.36
C ILE A 204 1.25 13.70 12.68
N ALA A 205 0.79 14.73 11.97
CA ALA A 205 1.14 16.13 12.19
C ALA A 205 0.15 17.05 11.49
N ASN A 206 0.02 18.28 11.99
CA ASN A 206 -0.65 19.40 11.32
C ASN A 206 0.31 20.17 10.40
N ASP A 207 1.61 19.82 10.39
CA ASP A 207 2.64 20.53 9.65
C ASP A 207 2.67 20.10 8.18
N LEU A 208 2.12 20.95 7.32
CA LEU A 208 2.14 20.79 5.86
C LEU A 208 3.42 21.35 5.21
N SER A 209 4.41 21.82 5.96
CA SER A 209 5.66 22.36 5.39
C SER A 209 6.43 21.31 4.58
N VAL A 210 6.40 20.04 5.01
CA VAL A 210 6.94 18.90 4.26
C VAL A 210 6.12 18.65 2.97
N TYR A 211 4.83 18.96 2.98
CA TYR A 211 4.01 18.90 1.76
C TYR A 211 4.39 19.99 0.75
N ASN A 212 4.67 21.20 1.23
CA ASN A 212 4.96 22.34 0.37
C ASN A 212 6.43 22.41 -0.11
N SER A 213 7.38 21.92 0.68
CA SER A 213 8.81 22.00 0.37
C SER A 213 9.28 21.02 -0.72
N SER A 214 8.64 19.86 -0.83
CA SER A 214 8.89 18.90 -1.91
C SER A 214 8.33 19.36 -3.27
N MET A 215 7.22 20.11 -3.28
CA MET A 215 6.68 20.74 -4.50
C MET A 215 7.62 21.81 -5.07
N LEU A 216 8.52 22.37 -4.26
CA LEU A 216 9.47 23.39 -4.69
C LEU A 216 10.73 22.82 -5.34
N HIS A 217 11.05 21.54 -5.14
CA HIS A 217 12.24 20.92 -5.70
C HIS A 217 12.01 20.16 -7.01
N ASP A 218 10.78 19.74 -7.28
CA ASP A 218 10.40 19.20 -8.58
C ASP A 218 9.43 20.19 -9.23
N SER A 219 9.98 21.03 -10.13
CA SER A 219 9.15 21.68 -11.14
C SER A 219 8.21 20.65 -11.71
N ILE A 220 6.91 20.89 -11.56
CA ILE A 220 5.84 20.10 -12.17
C ILE A 220 6.18 19.99 -13.66
N MET A 221 6.83 18.90 -14.07
CA MET A 221 6.60 18.41 -15.41
C MET A 221 5.15 17.95 -15.36
N PRO A 222 4.24 18.58 -16.10
CA PRO A 222 2.94 17.98 -16.28
C PRO A 222 3.23 16.60 -16.84
N LEU A 223 2.77 15.56 -16.14
CA LEU A 223 2.41 14.32 -16.79
C LEU A 223 1.28 14.70 -17.75
N VAL A 224 1.66 15.23 -18.90
CA VAL A 224 0.85 15.23 -20.10
C VAL A 224 0.82 13.75 -20.47
N MET A 225 -0.17 13.02 -19.96
CA MET A 225 -0.63 11.82 -20.63
C MET A 225 -1.32 12.28 -21.91
N GLN A 226 -0.57 12.25 -23.01
CA GLN A 226 -1.11 12.06 -24.36
C GLN A 226 -0.95 10.58 -24.72
#